data_AF-A0A8J2RSS0-F1
#
_entry.id   AF-A0A8J2RSS0-F1
#
_cell.length_a   1.000
_cell.length_b   1.000
_cell.length_c   1.000
_cell.angle_alpha   90.00
_cell.angle_beta   90.00
_cell.angle_gamma   90.00
#
_symmetry.space_group_name_H-M   'P 1'
#
loop_
_entity.id
_entity.type
_entity.pdbx_description
1 polymer ?
#
loop_
_entity_poly.entity_id
_entity_poly.type
_entity_poly.pdbx_seq_one_letter_code
_entity_poly.pdbx_strand_id
1 'polypeptide(L)'
;MEDELAAQGLFIDEIHRLRILDPSLADQTHKLKTECDQFLQTTKSFDKTVDTFKNEASRTAAAVEIEKKRAIGYRLLLDSLRKKKEQDQRQMMAEVDRKRLKLEQLRVEIEMLQKADHFHQEILDQFQMLH
;
A
#
# COMPACT_ATOMS: atom_id res chain seq x y z
N MET A 1 -60.47 42.41 37.67
CA MET A 1 -61.23 41.37 36.92
C MET A 1 -60.27 40.35 36.35
N GLU A 2 -59.30 40.74 35.49
CA GLU A 2 -58.27 39.80 35.01
C GLU A 2 -57.43 39.16 36.14
N ASP A 3 -57.09 39.91 37.20
CA ASP A 3 -56.39 39.37 38.38
C ASP A 3 -57.21 38.35 39.20
N GLU A 4 -58.53 38.48 39.29
CA GLU A 4 -59.41 37.52 39.99
C GLU A 4 -59.60 36.23 39.17
N LEU A 5 -59.62 36.36 37.84
CA LEU A 5 -59.64 35.26 36.90
C LEU A 5 -58.30 34.51 36.91
N ALA A 6 -57.18 35.22 36.95
CA ALA A 6 -55.85 34.63 37.07
C ALA A 6 -55.67 33.90 38.42
N ALA A 7 -56.22 34.43 39.53
CA ALA A 7 -56.23 33.77 40.83
C ALA A 7 -57.06 32.46 40.85
N GLN A 8 -57.99 32.29 39.91
CA GLN A 8 -58.78 31.07 39.69
C GLN A 8 -58.17 30.17 38.58
N GLY A 9 -57.01 30.52 38.04
CA GLY A 9 -56.34 29.77 36.98
C GLY A 9 -56.94 29.94 35.57
N LEU A 10 -57.68 31.02 35.34
CA LEU A 10 -58.31 31.36 34.06
C LEU A 10 -57.64 32.58 33.44
N PHE A 11 -57.13 32.43 32.23
CA PHE A 11 -56.42 33.44 31.46
C PHE A 11 -57.24 33.85 30.24
N ILE A 12 -57.21 35.12 29.86
CA ILE A 12 -57.88 35.63 28.66
C ILE A 12 -56.82 35.79 27.56
N ASP A 13 -57.07 35.17 26.41
CA ASP A 13 -56.24 35.20 25.20
C ASP A 13 -56.42 36.54 24.43
N GLU A 14 -55.51 36.87 23.51
CA GLU A 14 -55.52 38.07 22.63
C GLU A 14 -56.82 38.20 21.80
N ILE A 15 -57.56 37.10 21.63
CA ILE A 15 -58.87 37.04 20.95
C ILE A 15 -60.04 36.98 21.96
N HIS A 16 -59.84 37.41 23.20
CA HIS A 16 -60.84 37.47 24.28
C HIS A 16 -61.48 36.11 24.63
N ARG A 17 -60.74 35.00 24.48
CA ARG A 17 -61.21 33.66 24.85
C ARG A 17 -60.66 33.24 26.20
N LEU A 18 -61.52 32.67 27.03
CA LEU A 18 -61.15 32.10 28.32
C LEU A 18 -60.32 30.82 28.10
N ARG A 19 -59.12 30.75 28.66
CA ARG A 19 -58.19 29.61 28.62
C ARG A 19 -57.78 29.22 30.03
N ILE A 20 -57.51 27.94 30.24
CA ILE A 20 -57.09 27.37 31.53
C ILE A 20 -55.55 27.39 31.68
N LEU A 21 -54.83 27.61 30.57
CA LEU A 21 -53.38 27.69 30.52
C LEU A 21 -52.98 29.07 29.96
N ASP A 22 -52.01 29.71 30.60
CA ASP A 22 -51.43 30.97 30.15
C ASP A 22 -50.95 30.82 28.68
N PRO A 23 -51.47 31.62 27.73
CA PRO A 23 -51.08 31.58 26.33
C PRO A 23 -49.56 31.70 26.12
N SER A 24 -48.87 32.51 26.93
CA SER A 24 -47.42 32.71 26.83
C SER A 24 -46.66 31.45 27.23
N LEU A 25 -47.07 30.77 28.30
CA LEU A 25 -46.49 29.49 28.72
C LEU A 25 -46.79 28.37 27.71
N ALA A 26 -47.98 28.35 27.11
CA ALA A 26 -48.34 27.38 26.08
C ALA A 26 -47.44 27.52 24.84
N ASP A 27 -47.24 28.75 24.36
CA ASP A 27 -46.39 29.04 23.20
C ASP A 27 -44.92 28.77 23.48
N GLN A 28 -44.41 29.12 24.67
CA GLN A 28 -43.04 28.80 25.09
C GLN A 28 -42.82 27.28 25.15
N THR A 29 -43.78 26.54 25.70
CA THR A 29 -43.71 25.07 25.76
C THR A 29 -43.74 24.45 24.36
N HIS A 30 -44.55 24.99 23.45
CA HIS A 30 -44.62 24.53 22.06
C HIS A 30 -43.33 24.84 21.28
N LYS A 31 -42.75 26.03 21.47
CA LYS A 31 -41.45 26.40 20.90
C LYS A 31 -40.35 25.47 21.41
N LEU A 32 -40.27 25.26 22.73
CA LEU A 32 -39.28 24.37 23.33
C LEU A 32 -39.40 22.94 22.79
N LYS A 33 -40.63 22.40 22.67
CA LYS A 33 -40.86 21.09 22.06
C LYS A 33 -40.33 21.02 20.63
N THR A 34 -40.62 22.05 19.82
CA THR A 34 -40.20 22.12 18.42
C THR A 34 -38.66 22.19 18.30
N GLU A 35 -38.01 22.97 19.14
CA GLU A 35 -36.54 23.06 19.21
C GLU A 35 -35.92 21.73 19.65
N CYS A 36 -36.49 21.06 20.64
CA CYS A 36 -36.06 19.72 21.05
C CYS A 36 -36.19 18.71 19.91
N ASP A 37 -37.29 18.72 19.17
CA ASP A 37 -37.50 17.83 18.02
C ASP A 37 -36.48 18.08 16.91
N GLN A 38 -36.19 19.36 16.59
CA GLN A 38 -35.16 19.74 15.64
C GLN A 38 -33.74 19.34 16.10
N PHE A 39 -33.45 19.51 17.39
CA PHE A 39 -32.17 19.11 17.98
C PHE A 39 -31.99 17.58 17.88
N LEU A 40 -33.02 16.81 18.19
CA LEU A 40 -33.00 15.35 18.06
C LEU A 40 -32.81 14.92 16.61
N GLN A 41 -33.47 15.57 15.65
CA GLN A 41 -33.32 15.28 14.23
C GLN A 41 -31.89 15.59 13.75
N THR A 42 -31.34 16.73 14.17
CA THR A 42 -29.98 17.15 13.82
C THR A 42 -28.95 16.18 14.39
N THR A 43 -29.12 15.78 15.65
CA THR A 43 -28.24 14.80 16.31
C THR A 43 -28.26 13.45 15.58
N LYS A 44 -29.44 12.95 15.21
CA LYS A 44 -29.57 11.72 14.41
C LYS A 44 -28.90 11.82 13.04
N SER A 45 -28.96 13.00 12.40
CA SER A 45 -28.28 13.23 11.11
C SER A 45 -26.76 13.25 11.28
N PHE A 46 -26.28 13.87 12.36
CA PHE A 46 -24.87 13.89 12.72
C PHE A 46 -24.33 12.48 12.97
N ASP A 47 -25.03 11.66 13.77
CA ASP A 47 -24.64 10.27 14.05
C ASP A 47 -24.49 9.46 12.75
N LYS A 48 -25.46 9.57 11.82
CA LYS A 48 -25.38 8.91 10.51
C LYS A 48 -24.18 9.36 9.68
N THR A 49 -23.86 10.65 9.75
CA THR A 49 -22.71 11.22 9.03
C THR A 49 -21.39 10.70 9.60
N VAL A 50 -21.27 10.65 10.93
CA VAL A 50 -20.11 10.10 11.63
C VAL A 50 -19.93 8.62 11.32
N ASP A 51 -21.01 7.84 11.34
CA ASP A 51 -20.94 6.41 11.00
C ASP A 51 -20.50 6.19 9.55
N THR A 52 -21.02 7.00 8.62
CA THR A 52 -20.60 6.95 7.21
C THR A 52 -19.12 7.28 7.06
N PHE A 53 -18.67 8.36 7.71
CA PHE A 53 -17.26 8.75 7.71
C PHE A 53 -16.36 7.68 8.31
N LYS A 54 -16.75 7.09 9.44
CA LYS A 54 -16.02 6.00 10.09
C LYS A 54 -15.86 4.79 9.17
N ASN A 55 -16.91 4.43 8.43
CA ASN A 55 -16.88 3.34 7.47
C ASN A 55 -15.93 3.62 6.31
N GLU A 56 -15.99 4.82 5.73
CA GLU A 56 -15.10 5.21 4.63
C GLU A 56 -13.63 5.36 5.08
N ALA A 57 -13.40 5.89 6.27
CA ALA A 57 -12.07 5.93 6.88
C ALA A 57 -11.50 4.52 7.09
N SER A 58 -12.32 3.58 7.57
CA SER A 58 -11.91 2.19 7.77
C SER A 58 -11.59 1.48 6.45
N ARG A 59 -12.39 1.73 5.40
CA ARG A 59 -12.13 1.21 4.04
C ARG A 59 -10.81 1.75 3.48
N THR A 60 -10.59 3.06 3.64
CA THR A 60 -9.36 3.71 3.19
C THR A 60 -8.14 3.15 3.91
N ALA A 61 -8.22 2.99 5.23
CA ALA A 61 -7.14 2.39 6.02
C ALA A 61 -6.82 0.96 5.56
N ALA A 62 -7.84 0.14 5.29
CA ALA A 62 -7.65 -1.21 4.78
C ALA A 62 -6.98 -1.23 3.40
N ALA A 63 -7.40 -0.34 2.50
CA ALA A 63 -6.80 -0.22 1.16
C ALA A 63 -5.32 0.19 1.24
N VAL A 64 -4.98 1.15 2.12
CA VAL A 64 -3.59 1.58 2.35
C VAL A 64 -2.73 0.43 2.86
N GLU A 65 -3.23 -0.37 3.80
CA GLU A 65 -2.47 -1.52 4.32
C GLU A 65 -2.26 -2.62 3.26
N ILE A 66 -3.22 -2.83 2.36
CA ILE A 66 -3.06 -3.75 1.21
C ILE A 66 -1.94 -3.25 0.29
N GLU A 67 -1.98 -1.98 -0.10
CA GLU A 67 -0.97 -1.42 -1.00
C GLU A 67 0.42 -1.37 -0.36
N LYS A 68 0.51 -1.08 0.94
CA LYS A 68 1.76 -1.14 1.69
C LYS A 68 2.36 -2.55 1.67
N LYS A 69 1.55 -3.59 1.89
CA LYS A 69 1.99 -4.99 1.78
C LYS A 69 2.46 -5.34 0.38
N ARG A 70 1.73 -4.89 -0.66
CA ARG A 70 2.12 -5.08 -2.06
C ARG A 70 3.46 -4.41 -2.38
N ALA A 71 3.64 -3.16 -1.97
CA ALA A 71 4.89 -2.41 -2.17
C ALA A 71 6.08 -3.11 -1.49
N ILE A 72 5.91 -3.60 -0.26
CA ILE A 72 6.94 -4.39 0.43
C ILE A 72 7.25 -5.67 -0.35
N GLY A 73 6.22 -6.38 -0.82
CA GLY A 73 6.35 -7.60 -1.62
C GLY A 73 7.13 -7.37 -2.92
N TYR A 74 6.80 -6.32 -3.67
CA TYR A 74 7.52 -5.95 -4.88
C TYR A 74 8.97 -5.59 -4.61
N ARG A 75 9.24 -4.85 -3.53
CA ARG A 75 10.62 -4.52 -3.13
C ARG A 75 11.44 -5.77 -2.84
N LEU A 76 10.88 -6.71 -2.08
CA LEU A 76 11.56 -7.97 -1.77
C LEU A 76 11.83 -8.80 -3.03
N LEU A 77 10.86 -8.86 -3.94
CA LEU A 77 11.02 -9.55 -5.22
C LEU A 77 12.15 -8.91 -6.05
N LEU A 78 12.17 -7.58 -6.17
CA LEU A 78 13.23 -6.86 -6.88
C LEU A 78 14.61 -7.12 -6.27
N ASP A 79 14.73 -7.10 -4.94
CA ASP A 79 15.99 -7.40 -4.26
C ASP A 79 16.45 -8.84 -4.53
N SER A 80 15.52 -9.80 -4.52
CA SER A 80 15.83 -11.20 -4.83
C SER A 80 16.29 -11.39 -6.28
N LEU A 81 15.63 -10.71 -7.23
CA LEU A 81 16.01 -10.74 -8.65
C LEU A 81 17.38 -10.10 -8.86
N ARG A 82 17.68 -9.00 -8.17
CA ARG A 82 19.00 -8.36 -8.23
C ARG A 82 20.10 -9.29 -7.74
N LYS A 83 19.90 -9.92 -6.58
CA LYS A 83 20.85 -10.91 -6.01
C LYS A 83 21.06 -12.09 -6.96
N LYS A 84 19.98 -12.63 -7.53
CA LYS A 84 20.07 -13.72 -8.52
C LYS A 84 20.86 -13.29 -9.74
N LYS A 85 20.57 -12.11 -10.31
CA LYS A 85 21.31 -11.57 -11.45
C LYS A 85 22.81 -11.41 -11.16
N GLU A 86 23.15 -10.85 -9.99
CA GLU A 86 24.55 -10.70 -9.55
C GLU A 86 25.25 -12.07 -9.40
N GLN A 87 24.55 -13.07 -8.85
CA GLN A 87 25.06 -14.43 -8.72
C GLN A 87 25.29 -15.07 -10.10
N ASP A 88 24.29 -15.02 -10.99
CA ASP A 88 24.36 -15.59 -12.33
C ASP A 88 25.51 -14.95 -13.13
N GLN A 89 25.69 -13.64 -13.02
CA GLN A 89 26.80 -12.94 -13.66
C GLN A 89 28.17 -13.43 -13.14
N ARG A 90 28.32 -13.59 -11.82
CA ARG A 90 29.56 -14.12 -11.23
C ARG A 90 29.86 -15.54 -11.69
N GLN A 91 28.83 -16.40 -11.70
CA GLN A 91 28.96 -17.78 -12.18
C GLN A 91 29.40 -17.82 -13.64
N MET A 92 28.74 -17.02 -14.50
CA MET A 92 29.07 -16.95 -15.92
C MET A 92 30.49 -16.43 -16.17
N MET A 93 30.93 -15.42 -15.42
CA MET A 93 32.31 -14.93 -15.50
C MET A 93 33.32 -16.01 -15.10
N ALA A 94 33.07 -16.73 -14.00
CA ALA A 94 33.95 -17.82 -13.57
C ALA A 94 34.05 -18.94 -14.62
N GLU A 95 32.94 -19.28 -15.30
CA GLU A 95 32.96 -20.24 -16.39
C GLU A 95 33.76 -19.75 -17.61
N VAL A 96 33.61 -18.47 -17.96
CA VAL A 96 34.38 -17.84 -19.05
C VAL A 96 35.87 -17.90 -18.73
N ASP A 97 36.27 -17.54 -17.52
CA ASP A 97 37.68 -17.57 -17.10
C ASP A 97 38.24 -18.99 -17.10
N ARG A 98 37.47 -19.97 -16.62
CA ARG A 98 37.86 -21.38 -16.66
C ARG A 98 38.08 -21.87 -18.09
N LYS A 99 37.20 -21.49 -19.02
CA LYS A 99 37.33 -21.85 -20.45
C LYS A 99 38.52 -21.16 -21.11
N ARG A 100 38.76 -19.89 -20.79
CA ARG A 100 39.95 -19.14 -21.26
C ARG A 100 41.24 -19.81 -20.81
N LEU A 101 41.33 -20.15 -19.52
CA LEU A 101 42.49 -20.86 -18.98
C LEU A 101 42.73 -22.20 -19.70
N LYS A 102 41.67 -22.99 -19.91
CA LYS A 102 41.80 -24.26 -20.62
C LYS A 102 42.24 -24.08 -22.07
N LEU A 103 41.77 -23.03 -22.74
CA LEU A 103 42.17 -22.69 -24.09
C LEU A 103 43.66 -22.33 -24.16
N GLU A 104 44.17 -21.52 -23.24
CA GLU A 104 45.60 -21.20 -23.16
C GLU A 104 46.45 -22.45 -22.87
N GLN A 105 46.01 -23.33 -21.97
CA GLN A 105 46.70 -24.61 -21.73
C GLN A 105 46.81 -25.45 -23.00
N LEU A 106 45.72 -25.57 -23.75
CA LEU A 106 45.70 -26.35 -25.00
C LEU A 106 46.59 -25.71 -26.09
N ARG A 107 46.66 -24.37 -26.15
CA ARG A 107 47.57 -23.68 -27.07
C ARG A 107 49.03 -24.04 -26.79
N VAL A 108 49.44 -23.95 -25.52
CA VAL A 108 50.80 -24.32 -25.11
C VAL A 108 51.07 -25.79 -25.41
N GLU A 109 50.12 -26.68 -25.14
CA GLU A 109 50.26 -28.11 -25.43
C GLU A 109 50.47 -28.38 -26.93
N ILE A 110 49.70 -27.71 -27.81
CA ILE A 110 49.87 -27.81 -29.26
C ILE A 110 51.25 -27.31 -29.69
N GLU A 111 51.72 -26.17 -29.17
CA GLU A 111 53.05 -25.65 -29.51
C GLU A 111 54.18 -26.61 -29.11
N MET A 112 54.04 -27.28 -27.95
CA MET A 112 55.03 -28.27 -27.51
C MET A 112 55.04 -29.50 -28.40
N LEU A 113 53.86 -30.01 -28.78
CA LEU A 113 53.73 -31.15 -29.70
C LEU A 113 54.29 -30.82 -31.08
N GLN A 114 54.01 -29.63 -31.62
CA GLN A 114 54.56 -29.19 -32.90
C GLN A 114 56.09 -29.13 -32.89
N LYS A 115 56.70 -28.66 -31.79
CA LYS A 115 58.16 -28.66 -31.64
C LYS A 115 58.73 -30.08 -31.58
N ALA A 116 58.06 -30.99 -30.87
CA ALA A 116 58.47 -32.39 -30.81
C ALA A 116 58.36 -33.08 -32.17
N ASP A 117 57.27 -32.84 -32.91
CA ASP A 117 57.09 -33.37 -34.26
C ASP A 117 58.15 -32.85 -35.23
N HIS A 118 58.46 -31.55 -35.17
CA HIS A 118 59.53 -30.97 -35.98
C HIS A 118 60.89 -31.61 -35.67
N PHE A 119 61.22 -31.77 -34.38
CA PHE A 119 62.45 -32.44 -33.95
C PHE A 119 62.51 -33.90 -34.45
N HIS A 120 61.40 -34.63 -34.40
CA HIS A 120 61.34 -35.98 -34.95
C HIS A 120 61.54 -36.00 -36.47
N GLN A 121 61.00 -35.03 -37.21
CA GLN A 121 61.23 -34.89 -38.66
C GLN A 121 62.69 -34.62 -38.97
N GLU A 122 63.35 -33.71 -38.25
CA GLU A 122 64.78 -33.44 -38.42
C GLU A 122 65.64 -34.68 -38.20
N ILE A 123 65.31 -35.49 -37.18
CA ILE A 123 66.00 -36.77 -36.94
C ILE A 123 65.80 -37.72 -38.12
N LEU A 124 64.57 -37.88 -38.62
CA LEU A 124 64.29 -38.75 -39.77
C LEU A 124 65.06 -38.30 -41.02
N ASP A 125 65.11 -36.99 -41.29
CA ASP A 125 65.84 -36.43 -42.41
C ASP A 125 67.36 -36.69 -42.28
N GLN A 126 67.92 -36.55 -41.07
CA GLN A 126 69.32 -36.87 -40.80
C GLN A 126 69.63 -38.36 -41.01
N PHE A 127 68.75 -39.26 -40.58
CA PHE A 127 68.89 -40.70 -40.83
C PHE A 127 68.83 -41.03 -42.32
N GLN A 128 67.97 -40.35 -43.09
CA GLN A 128 67.89 -40.53 -44.54
C GLN A 128 69.14 -40.05 -45.28
N MET A 129 69.84 -39.02 -44.78
CA MET A 129 71.09 -38.53 -45.39
C MET A 129 72.33 -39.38 -45.04
N LEU A 130 72.24 -40.27 -44.05
CA LEU A 130 73.32 -41.16 -43.63
C LEU A 130 73.32 -42.54 -44.32
N HIS A 131 72.31 -42.81 -45.16
CA HIS A 131 72.16 -44.02 -45.98
C HIS A 131 72.22 -43.68 -47.48
#